data_AF-A0A5N9CYW2-F1
#
_entry.id   AF-A0A5N9CYW2-F1
#
_cell.length_a   1.000
_cell.length_b   1.000
_cell.length_c   1.000
_cell.angle_alpha   90.00
_cell.angle_beta   90.00
_cell.angle_gamma   90.00
#
_symmetry.space_group_name_H-M   'P 1'
#
loop_
_entity.id
_entity.type
_entity.pdbx_description
1 polymer ?
#
loop_
_entity_poly.entity_id
_entity_poly.type
_entity_poly.pdbx_seq_one_letter_code
_entity_poly.pdbx_strand_id
1 'polypeptide(L)'
;MRLILVGCEYVGNTTLANAIDDWMDITIGARFSLIHEHWKIPHTSGHPDNTTPEEQAWLLASTPKFKEMHQRHSLYYHAHGWATPDVMMVGAAIEDAVYAPLFFGYGGKDEFQDREVVMHQWEATILAKSDEITLVHVTAETDVIRQRMQDDPHENMVISEGDIERVKSRFAELFDRSTIPNKITIDNSGSITDTMAEFVSKIEPYLTEEDRSRMDAKTRN
;
A
#
# COMPACT_ATOMS: atom_id res chain seq x y z
N MET A 1 -5.02 14.51 -4.10
CA MET A 1 -5.39 13.28 -3.34
C MET A 1 -4.25 12.73 -2.48
N ARG A 2 -4.55 12.06 -1.36
CA ARG A 2 -3.56 11.36 -0.52
C ARG A 2 -4.03 9.94 -0.23
N LEU A 3 -3.37 8.94 -0.78
CA LEU A 3 -3.83 7.55 -0.79
C LEU A 3 -2.80 6.60 -0.17
N ILE A 4 -3.31 5.63 0.60
CA ILE A 4 -2.56 4.44 1.03
C ILE A 4 -3.32 3.21 0.54
N LEU A 5 -2.72 2.42 -0.34
CA LEU A 5 -3.29 1.15 -0.81
C LEU A 5 -2.69 0.00 0.00
N VAL A 6 -3.54 -0.87 0.56
CA VAL A 6 -3.13 -2.04 1.33
C VAL A 6 -3.89 -3.25 0.86
N GLY A 7 -3.25 -4.41 0.89
CA GLY A 7 -3.89 -5.67 0.55
C GLY A 7 -2.87 -6.79 0.37
N CYS A 8 -3.37 -8.02 0.39
CA CYS A 8 -2.58 -9.24 0.21
C CYS A 8 -1.75 -9.19 -1.10
N GLU A 9 -0.63 -9.88 -1.15
CA GLU A 9 0.09 -10.12 -2.40
C GLU A 9 -0.89 -10.69 -3.44
N TYR A 10 -0.72 -10.35 -4.73
CA TYR A 10 -1.60 -10.74 -5.83
C TYR A 10 -3.01 -10.13 -5.89
N VAL A 11 -3.40 -9.24 -4.97
CA VAL A 11 -4.65 -8.47 -5.12
C VAL A 11 -4.56 -7.37 -6.18
N GLY A 12 -3.35 -7.06 -6.68
CA GLY A 12 -3.12 -6.07 -7.74
C GLY A 12 -2.95 -4.63 -7.26
N ASN A 13 -2.38 -4.42 -6.06
CA ASN A 13 -2.13 -3.08 -5.49
C ASN A 13 -1.38 -2.16 -6.47
N THR A 14 -0.26 -2.60 -7.02
CA THR A 14 0.58 -1.81 -7.94
C THR A 14 -0.15 -1.49 -9.24
N THR A 15 -0.87 -2.46 -9.81
CA THR A 15 -1.70 -2.26 -11.02
C THR A 15 -2.77 -1.20 -10.77
N LEU A 16 -3.47 -1.28 -9.64
CA LEU A 16 -4.49 -0.30 -9.28
C LEU A 16 -3.88 1.09 -9.01
N ALA A 17 -2.73 1.16 -8.32
CA ALA A 17 -2.04 2.43 -8.07
C ALA A 17 -1.68 3.16 -9.37
N ASN A 18 -1.16 2.43 -10.37
CA ASN A 18 -0.86 3.00 -11.69
C ASN A 18 -2.14 3.45 -12.43
N ALA A 19 -3.20 2.65 -12.39
CA ALA A 19 -4.48 3.02 -13.00
C ALA A 19 -5.09 4.27 -12.35
N ILE A 20 -4.93 4.45 -11.03
CA ILE A 20 -5.34 5.66 -10.32
C ILE A 20 -4.48 6.86 -10.75
N ASP A 21 -3.16 6.70 -10.87
CA ASP A 21 -2.28 7.79 -11.35
C ASP A 21 -2.66 8.26 -12.76
N ASP A 22 -2.92 7.33 -13.68
CA ASP A 22 -3.37 7.65 -15.03
C ASP A 22 -4.76 8.32 -15.03
N TRP A 23 -5.67 7.86 -14.16
CA TRP A 23 -6.95 8.52 -13.98
C TRP A 23 -6.80 9.95 -13.45
N MET A 24 -5.89 10.20 -12.50
CA MET A 24 -5.62 11.55 -11.99
C MET A 24 -5.11 12.48 -13.09
N ASP A 25 -4.21 12.02 -13.96
CA ASP A 25 -3.68 12.83 -15.05
C ASP A 25 -4.80 13.28 -16.01
N ILE A 26 -5.68 12.33 -16.33
CA ILE A 26 -6.79 12.54 -17.25
C ILE A 26 -7.88 13.43 -16.63
N THR A 27 -8.19 13.26 -15.35
CA THR A 27 -9.37 13.89 -14.73
C THR A 27 -9.06 15.10 -13.84
N ILE A 28 -7.97 15.04 -13.06
CA ILE A 28 -7.53 16.11 -12.16
C ILE A 28 -6.48 16.99 -12.86
N GLY A 29 -5.72 16.43 -13.81
CA GLY A 29 -4.57 17.13 -14.41
C GLY A 29 -3.35 17.18 -13.47
N ALA A 30 -3.24 16.21 -12.57
CA ALA A 30 -2.11 16.01 -11.68
C ALA A 30 -1.72 14.52 -11.69
N ARG A 31 -0.48 14.22 -11.31
CA ARG A 31 -0.01 12.87 -11.05
C ARG A 31 0.57 12.80 -9.65
N PHE A 32 0.67 11.61 -9.08
CA PHE A 32 1.51 11.43 -7.91
C PHE A 32 2.96 11.74 -8.28
N SER A 33 3.70 12.36 -7.36
CA SER A 33 5.14 12.55 -7.55
C SER A 33 5.85 11.22 -7.75
N LEU A 34 5.34 10.18 -7.10
CA LEU A 34 5.79 8.80 -7.18
C LEU A 34 4.78 7.86 -6.50
N ILE A 35 4.67 6.62 -7.01
CA ILE A 35 4.05 5.49 -6.30
C ILE A 35 5.06 4.92 -5.30
N HIS A 36 4.89 5.20 -4.00
CA HIS A 36 5.83 4.78 -2.96
C HIS A 36 5.61 3.32 -2.54
N GLU A 37 6.24 2.39 -3.24
CA GLU A 37 6.24 0.95 -2.90
C GLU A 37 7.66 0.34 -2.80
N HIS A 38 8.67 1.03 -3.29
CA HIS A 38 10.06 0.60 -3.51
C HIS A 38 10.88 0.21 -2.25
N TRP A 39 10.28 0.21 -1.06
CA TRP A 39 10.97 -0.09 0.20
C TRP A 39 10.42 -1.33 0.91
N LYS A 40 9.33 -1.90 0.41
CA LYS A 40 8.69 -3.09 0.99
C LYS A 40 9.50 -4.35 0.73
N ILE A 41 9.56 -5.26 1.70
CA ILE A 41 10.08 -6.61 1.46
C ILE A 41 8.96 -7.40 0.75
N PRO A 42 9.24 -8.14 -0.33
CA PRO A 42 10.54 -8.67 -0.71
C PRO A 42 11.22 -7.95 -1.88
N HIS A 43 10.69 -6.82 -2.35
CA HIS A 43 11.24 -6.05 -3.48
C HIS A 43 11.58 -4.64 -3.06
N THR A 44 12.87 -4.42 -2.80
CA THR A 44 13.39 -3.16 -2.29
C THR A 44 14.32 -2.56 -3.32
N SER A 45 14.00 -1.38 -3.84
CA SER A 45 14.80 -0.72 -4.86
C SER A 45 15.41 0.61 -4.44
N GLY A 46 14.79 1.33 -3.50
CA GLY A 46 15.23 2.67 -3.11
C GLY A 46 15.00 3.73 -4.20
N HIS A 47 15.73 4.84 -4.12
CA HIS A 47 15.74 5.90 -5.14
C HIS A 47 17.16 6.34 -5.49
N PRO A 48 17.63 6.14 -6.73
CA PRO A 48 16.92 5.56 -7.88
C PRO A 48 16.64 4.05 -7.72
N ASP A 49 15.80 3.48 -8.58
CA ASP A 49 15.58 2.03 -8.66
C ASP A 49 16.79 1.36 -9.34
N ASN A 50 17.79 1.04 -8.52
CA ASN A 50 19.03 0.44 -8.98
C ASN A 50 19.56 -0.66 -8.05
N THR A 51 18.68 -1.24 -7.22
CA THR A 51 19.06 -2.37 -6.36
C THR A 51 19.35 -3.59 -7.21
N THR A 52 20.51 -4.19 -6.99
CA THR A 52 20.96 -5.37 -7.71
C THR A 52 20.31 -6.64 -7.15
N PRO A 53 20.22 -7.73 -7.94
CA PRO A 53 19.75 -9.02 -7.42
C PRO A 53 20.57 -9.53 -6.22
N GLU A 54 21.86 -9.21 -6.15
CA GLU A 54 22.72 -9.57 -5.01
C GLU A 54 22.36 -8.81 -3.74
N GLU A 55 22.12 -7.49 -3.84
CA GLU A 55 21.67 -6.67 -2.71
C GLU A 55 20.27 -7.07 -2.24
N GLN A 56 19.37 -7.38 -3.17
CA GLN A 56 18.05 -7.92 -2.86
C GLN A 56 18.17 -9.25 -2.10
N ALA A 57 18.95 -10.20 -2.63
CA ALA A 57 19.19 -11.49 -1.99
C ALA A 57 19.84 -11.34 -0.61
N TRP A 58 20.77 -10.39 -0.45
CA TRP A 58 21.39 -10.08 0.84
C TRP A 58 20.36 -9.61 1.88
N LEU A 59 19.48 -8.68 1.52
CA LEU A 59 18.43 -8.21 2.43
C LEU A 59 17.47 -9.34 2.80
N LEU A 60 17.07 -10.15 1.82
CA LEU A 60 16.18 -11.30 2.04
C LEU A 60 16.83 -12.38 2.93
N ALA A 61 18.14 -12.59 2.82
CA ALA A 61 18.90 -13.50 3.68
C ALA A 61 19.25 -12.91 5.06
N SER A 62 19.06 -11.61 5.26
CA SER A 62 19.42 -10.93 6.50
C SER A 62 18.55 -11.38 7.69
N THR A 63 19.09 -11.22 8.90
CA THR A 63 18.37 -11.57 10.15
C THR A 63 17.12 -10.70 10.33
N PRO A 64 16.11 -11.16 11.10
CA PRO A 64 14.93 -10.36 11.41
C PRO A 64 15.24 -8.95 11.93
N LYS A 65 16.32 -8.80 12.72
CA LYS A 65 16.78 -7.48 13.21
C LYS A 65 17.11 -6.49 12.09
N PHE A 66 17.76 -6.93 11.02
CA PHE A 66 18.13 -6.03 9.92
C PHE A 66 16.93 -5.71 9.03
N LYS A 67 16.03 -6.68 8.79
CA LYS A 67 14.75 -6.44 8.12
C LYS A 67 13.87 -5.45 8.88
N GLU A 68 13.75 -5.62 10.20
CA GLU A 68 13.08 -4.71 11.14
C GLU A 68 13.63 -3.28 11.01
N MET A 69 14.95 -3.13 11.08
CA MET A 69 15.60 -1.83 11.03
C MET A 69 15.39 -1.15 9.69
N HIS A 70 15.48 -1.91 8.58
CA HIS A 70 15.20 -1.44 7.23
C HIS A 70 13.75 -0.94 7.11
N GLN A 71 12.76 -1.77 7.45
CA GLN A 71 11.35 -1.41 7.35
C GLN A 71 11.00 -0.23 8.24
N ARG A 72 11.47 -0.21 9.50
CA ARG A 72 11.22 0.91 10.41
C ARG A 72 11.82 2.22 9.90
N HIS A 73 13.04 2.21 9.38
CA HIS A 73 13.65 3.43 8.83
C HIS A 73 12.86 3.93 7.62
N SER A 74 12.50 3.02 6.71
CA SER A 74 11.69 3.31 5.53
C SER A 74 10.33 3.92 5.89
N LEU A 75 9.60 3.33 6.85
CA LEU A 75 8.32 3.88 7.32
C LEU A 75 8.50 5.30 7.86
N TYR A 76 9.50 5.54 8.71
CA TYR A 76 9.68 6.84 9.35
C TYR A 76 10.14 7.90 8.37
N TYR A 77 10.99 7.54 7.40
CA TYR A 77 11.36 8.42 6.31
C TYR A 77 10.13 8.84 5.50
N HIS A 78 9.28 7.87 5.13
CA HIS A 78 8.08 8.13 4.32
C HIS A 78 6.91 8.78 5.08
N ALA A 79 7.02 8.96 6.41
CA ALA A 79 6.06 9.75 7.16
C ALA A 79 6.17 11.26 6.86
N HIS A 80 7.29 11.74 6.29
CA HIS A 80 7.51 13.18 6.09
C HIS A 80 6.65 13.80 5.00
N GLY A 81 6.33 13.05 3.93
CA GLY A 81 5.70 13.56 2.71
C GLY A 81 4.22 13.94 2.81
N TRP A 82 3.53 13.60 3.91
CA TRP A 82 2.07 13.72 3.99
C TRP A 82 1.52 15.15 4.12
N ALA A 83 2.39 16.16 4.24
CA ALA A 83 1.98 17.56 4.22
C ALA A 83 1.73 18.09 2.79
N THR A 84 2.30 17.46 1.77
CA THR A 84 2.09 17.86 0.37
C THR A 84 0.86 17.16 -0.21
N PRO A 85 0.19 17.75 -1.22
CA PRO A 85 -0.85 17.05 -1.97
C PRO A 85 -0.24 15.90 -2.81
N ASP A 86 -1.11 15.07 -3.36
CA ASP A 86 -0.79 14.06 -4.38
C ASP A 86 0.29 13.07 -3.93
N VAL A 87 -0.01 12.38 -2.82
CA VAL A 87 0.83 11.34 -2.22
C VAL A 87 0.18 9.96 -2.39
N MET A 88 0.93 8.99 -2.90
CA MET A 88 0.52 7.59 -3.05
C MET A 88 1.53 6.68 -2.37
N MET A 89 1.04 5.76 -1.54
CA MET A 89 1.85 4.72 -0.91
C MET A 89 1.17 3.35 -1.02
N VAL A 90 1.96 2.30 -1.24
CA VAL A 90 1.47 0.92 -1.28
C VAL A 90 2.06 0.13 -0.10
N GLY A 91 1.21 -0.64 0.56
CA GLY A 91 1.53 -1.48 1.70
C GLY A 91 1.62 -0.70 3.03
N ALA A 92 2.50 0.31 3.07
CA ALA A 92 2.73 1.16 4.24
C ALA A 92 2.91 0.36 5.55
N ALA A 93 2.56 0.96 6.69
CA ALA A 93 2.73 0.32 8.00
C ALA A 93 1.81 -0.90 8.22
N ILE A 94 0.68 -0.99 7.52
CA ILE A 94 -0.24 -2.14 7.62
C ILE A 94 0.40 -3.39 7.02
N GLU A 95 1.01 -3.27 5.83
CA GLU A 95 1.67 -4.41 5.19
C GLU A 95 2.85 -4.93 6.03
N ASP A 96 3.63 -4.03 6.63
CA ASP A 96 4.68 -4.41 7.58
C ASP A 96 4.08 -5.13 8.80
N ALA A 97 2.95 -4.64 9.34
CA ALA A 97 2.25 -5.28 10.45
C ALA A 97 1.59 -6.63 10.11
N VAL A 98 1.31 -6.90 8.84
CA VAL A 98 0.90 -8.23 8.38
C VAL A 98 2.11 -9.12 8.18
N TYR A 99 3.05 -8.75 7.31
CA TYR A 99 4.07 -9.67 6.84
C TYR A 99 5.25 -9.85 7.80
N ALA A 100 5.64 -8.82 8.54
CA ALA A 100 6.78 -8.91 9.46
C ALA A 100 6.64 -10.05 10.50
N PRO A 101 5.54 -10.13 11.27
CA PRO A 101 5.40 -11.18 12.27
C PRO A 101 5.10 -12.56 11.65
N LEU A 102 4.47 -12.59 10.47
CA LEU A 102 4.07 -13.83 9.82
C LEU A 102 5.24 -14.51 9.08
N PHE A 103 6.09 -13.74 8.41
CA PHE A 103 7.06 -14.27 7.45
C PHE A 103 8.49 -13.77 7.68
N PHE A 104 8.70 -12.63 8.34
CA PHE A 104 10.05 -12.05 8.50
C PHE A 104 10.63 -12.18 9.91
N GLY A 105 9.85 -12.70 10.87
CA GLY A 105 10.32 -13.12 12.19
C GLY A 105 10.58 -11.97 13.16
N TYR A 106 9.87 -10.84 13.02
CA TYR A 106 9.97 -9.73 13.97
C TYR A 106 8.64 -9.02 14.18
N GLY A 107 8.54 -8.30 15.31
CA GLY A 107 7.46 -7.36 15.60
C GLY A 107 6.09 -8.02 15.76
N GLY A 108 6.09 -9.24 16.33
CA GLY A 108 4.88 -9.89 16.80
C GLY A 108 4.22 -9.14 17.95
N LYS A 109 3.01 -9.59 18.29
CA LYS A 109 2.23 -9.00 19.37
C LYS A 109 2.99 -9.06 20.69
N ASP A 110 3.04 -7.92 21.40
CA ASP A 110 3.76 -7.74 22.67
C ASP A 110 5.29 -7.94 22.59
N GLU A 111 5.87 -8.00 21.38
CA GLU A 111 7.31 -8.07 21.17
C GLU A 111 7.95 -6.68 21.07
N PHE A 112 9.29 -6.64 21.08
CA PHE A 112 10.01 -5.41 20.78
C PHE A 112 9.66 -4.93 19.37
N GLN A 113 9.24 -3.65 19.26
CA GLN A 113 8.77 -3.05 18.01
C GLN A 113 7.60 -3.82 17.39
N ASP A 114 6.64 -4.25 18.22
CA ASP A 114 5.32 -4.73 17.79
C ASP A 114 4.77 -3.87 16.65
N ARG A 115 4.50 -4.49 15.50
CA ARG A 115 4.14 -3.76 14.29
C ARG A 115 2.73 -3.21 14.29
N GLU A 116 1.82 -3.74 15.09
CA GLU A 116 0.52 -3.11 15.27
C GLU A 116 0.64 -1.81 16.07
N VAL A 117 1.54 -1.76 17.07
CA VAL A 117 1.84 -0.53 17.82
C VAL A 117 2.54 0.49 16.92
N VAL A 118 3.56 0.06 16.16
CA VAL A 118 4.28 0.93 15.20
C VAL A 118 3.34 1.47 14.13
N MET A 119 2.41 0.66 13.64
CA MET A 119 1.37 1.08 12.69
C MET A 119 0.59 2.29 13.23
N HIS A 120 0.05 2.20 14.45
CA HIS A 120 -0.70 3.32 15.04
C HIS A 120 0.17 4.55 15.33
N GLN A 121 1.44 4.37 15.70
CA GLN A 121 2.38 5.49 15.89
C GLN A 121 2.68 6.21 14.57
N TRP A 122 2.84 5.44 13.49
CA TRP A 122 3.04 5.96 12.15
C TRP A 122 1.80 6.69 11.64
N GLU A 123 0.61 6.10 11.81
CA GLU A 123 -0.69 6.72 11.50
C GLU A 123 -0.86 8.06 12.21
N ALA A 124 -0.59 8.12 13.52
CA ALA A 124 -0.63 9.36 14.29
C ALA A 124 0.32 10.43 13.73
N THR A 125 1.50 10.02 13.24
CA THR A 125 2.49 10.94 12.64
C THR A 125 2.02 11.51 11.31
N ILE A 126 1.42 10.70 10.45
CA ILE A 126 0.93 11.15 9.13
C ILE A 126 -0.37 11.96 9.26
N LEU A 127 -1.26 11.59 10.19
CA LEU A 127 -2.51 12.31 10.45
C LEU A 127 -2.27 13.68 11.10
N ALA A 128 -1.17 13.86 11.83
CA ALA A 128 -0.73 15.17 12.29
C ALA A 128 -0.32 16.13 11.14
N LYS A 129 -0.15 15.61 9.92
CA LYS A 129 0.22 16.40 8.73
C LYS A 129 -0.97 16.64 7.81
N SER A 130 -1.88 15.68 7.68
CA SER A 130 -3.11 15.81 6.90
C SER A 130 -4.15 14.81 7.37
N ASP A 131 -5.39 15.26 7.53
CA ASP A 131 -6.57 14.44 7.82
C ASP A 131 -7.33 14.00 6.54
N GLU A 132 -6.88 14.46 5.37
CA GLU A 132 -7.44 14.15 4.04
C GLU A 132 -6.85 12.85 3.44
N ILE A 133 -6.25 12.00 4.27
CA ILE A 133 -5.66 10.73 3.86
C ILE A 133 -6.77 9.69 3.73
N THR A 134 -6.83 8.99 2.59
CA THR A 134 -7.74 7.87 2.38
C THR A 134 -6.99 6.55 2.35
N LEU A 135 -7.41 5.62 3.20
CA LEU A 135 -6.93 4.25 3.24
C LEU A 135 -7.81 3.37 2.33
N VAL A 136 -7.18 2.67 1.40
CA VAL A 136 -7.82 1.83 0.38
C VAL A 136 -7.43 0.38 0.63
N HIS A 137 -8.39 -0.46 1.03
CA HIS A 137 -8.20 -1.90 1.11
C HIS A 137 -8.52 -2.53 -0.24
N VAL A 138 -7.49 -3.00 -0.93
CA VAL A 138 -7.62 -3.73 -2.19
C VAL A 138 -7.78 -5.22 -1.86
N THR A 139 -8.86 -5.80 -2.37
CA THR A 139 -9.23 -7.19 -2.13
C THR A 139 -9.35 -7.94 -3.45
N ALA A 140 -9.31 -9.27 -3.38
CA ALA A 140 -9.67 -10.14 -4.49
C ALA A 140 -10.15 -11.49 -3.93
N GLU A 141 -10.99 -12.17 -4.69
CA GLU A 141 -11.43 -13.53 -4.41
C GLU A 141 -10.22 -14.48 -4.35
N THR A 142 -10.29 -15.44 -3.44
CA THR A 142 -9.16 -16.34 -3.16
C THR A 142 -8.77 -17.17 -4.38
N ASP A 143 -9.75 -17.59 -5.18
CA ASP A 143 -9.49 -18.33 -6.42
C ASP A 143 -8.83 -17.44 -7.49
N VAL A 144 -9.15 -16.14 -7.51
CA VAL A 144 -8.50 -15.18 -8.41
C VAL A 144 -7.04 -14.97 -8.01
N ILE A 145 -6.75 -14.80 -6.72
CA ILE A 145 -5.38 -14.70 -6.21
C ILE A 145 -4.58 -15.95 -6.56
N ARG A 146 -5.16 -17.14 -6.32
CA ARG A 146 -4.53 -18.42 -6.66
C ARG A 146 -4.20 -18.51 -8.15
N GLN A 147 -5.15 -18.14 -9.01
CA GLN A 147 -4.93 -18.15 -10.45
C GLN A 147 -3.80 -17.20 -10.84
N ARG A 148 -3.76 -15.97 -10.29
CA ARG A 148 -2.68 -15.00 -10.58
C ARG A 148 -1.31 -15.50 -10.12
N MET A 149 -1.24 -16.17 -8.97
CA MET A 149 0.00 -16.80 -8.49
C MET A 149 0.53 -17.88 -9.46
N GLN A 150 -0.37 -18.61 -10.13
CA GLN A 150 -0.02 -19.63 -11.11
C GLN A 150 0.35 -19.04 -12.47
N ASP A 151 -0.38 -18.01 -12.90
CA ASP A 151 -0.19 -17.38 -14.21
C ASP A 151 1.09 -16.53 -14.26
N ASP A 152 1.41 -15.82 -13.17
CA ASP A 152 2.56 -14.92 -13.06
C ASP A 152 3.25 -15.05 -11.69
N PRO A 153 4.04 -16.13 -11.46
CA PRO A 153 4.76 -16.29 -10.21
C PRO A 153 5.84 -15.20 -10.07
N HIS A 154 5.69 -14.33 -9.07
CA HIS A 154 6.65 -13.28 -8.75
C HIS A 154 7.92 -13.90 -8.17
N GLU A 155 9.06 -13.32 -8.54
CA GLU A 155 10.32 -13.64 -7.87
C GLU A 155 10.23 -13.27 -6.39
N ASN A 156 10.75 -14.10 -5.48
CA ASN A 156 10.76 -13.83 -4.04
C ASN A 156 9.40 -13.60 -3.37
N MET A 157 8.28 -14.06 -3.96
CA MET A 157 6.94 -13.97 -3.36
C MET A 157 6.92 -14.39 -1.88
N VAL A 158 6.16 -13.68 -1.06
CA VAL A 158 6.16 -13.86 0.41
C VAL A 158 5.25 -15.01 0.80
N ILE A 159 4.10 -15.11 0.15
CA ILE A 159 3.02 -16.00 0.55
C ILE A 159 2.92 -17.20 -0.38
N SER A 160 2.49 -18.35 0.16
CA SER A 160 2.08 -19.50 -0.64
C SER A 160 0.56 -19.56 -0.80
N GLU A 161 0.06 -20.44 -1.68
CA GLU A 161 -1.40 -20.63 -1.85
C GLU A 161 -2.12 -20.97 -0.53
N GLY A 162 -1.44 -21.68 0.38
CA GLY A 162 -1.98 -22.05 1.69
C GLY A 162 -2.12 -20.88 2.67
N ASP A 163 -1.45 -19.76 2.40
CA ASP A 163 -1.43 -18.59 3.26
C ASP A 163 -2.50 -17.55 2.90
N ILE A 164 -3.10 -17.64 1.70
CA ILE A 164 -3.96 -16.59 1.12
C ILE A 164 -5.05 -16.13 2.10
N GLU A 165 -5.87 -17.06 2.61
CA GLU A 165 -7.00 -16.72 3.50
C GLU A 165 -6.54 -16.07 4.81
N ARG A 166 -5.44 -16.60 5.38
CA ARG A 166 -4.87 -16.06 6.62
C ARG A 166 -4.38 -14.63 6.40
N VAL A 167 -3.66 -14.38 5.31
CA VAL A 167 -3.09 -13.06 5.00
C VAL A 167 -4.19 -12.06 4.68
N LYS A 168 -5.16 -12.42 3.83
CA LYS A 168 -6.35 -11.59 3.56
C LYS A 168 -7.07 -11.19 4.84
N SER A 169 -7.31 -12.15 5.73
CA SER A 169 -7.98 -11.89 7.01
C SER A 169 -7.19 -10.91 7.88
N ARG A 170 -5.86 -10.99 7.87
CA ARG A 170 -4.99 -10.08 8.63
C ARG A 170 -4.97 -8.66 8.04
N PHE A 171 -4.99 -8.52 6.71
CA PHE A 171 -5.17 -7.20 6.10
C PHE A 171 -6.52 -6.58 6.45
N ALA A 172 -7.62 -7.36 6.38
CA ALA A 172 -8.94 -6.90 6.78
C ALA A 172 -8.98 -6.44 8.25
N GLU A 173 -8.43 -7.25 9.17
CA GLU A 173 -8.37 -6.92 10.59
C GLU A 173 -7.62 -5.61 10.85
N LEU A 174 -6.42 -5.45 10.26
CA LEU A 174 -5.60 -4.26 10.50
C LEU A 174 -6.15 -3.02 9.78
N PHE A 175 -6.77 -3.20 8.61
CA PHE A 175 -7.53 -2.13 7.96
C PHE A 175 -8.68 -1.63 8.86
N ASP A 176 -9.45 -2.53 9.46
CA ASP A 176 -10.54 -2.16 10.36
C ASP A 176 -10.00 -1.43 11.60
N ARG A 177 -8.86 -1.88 12.14
CA ARG A 177 -8.22 -1.29 13.32
C ARG A 177 -7.49 0.02 13.06
N SER A 178 -7.13 0.33 11.82
CA SER A 178 -6.45 1.59 11.43
C SER A 178 -7.17 2.81 12.00
N THR A 179 -6.41 3.82 12.44
CA THR A 179 -6.97 5.09 12.92
C THR A 179 -7.25 6.11 11.82
N ILE A 180 -6.92 5.80 10.55
CA ILE A 180 -7.22 6.67 9.41
C ILE A 180 -8.74 6.70 9.21
N PRO A 181 -9.39 7.87 9.19
CA PRO A 181 -10.85 7.96 9.19
C PRO A 181 -11.47 7.63 7.83
N ASN A 182 -10.85 8.10 6.73
CA ASN A 182 -11.37 7.88 5.39
C ASN A 182 -10.94 6.50 4.92
N LYS A 183 -11.89 5.60 4.72
CA LYS A 183 -11.66 4.19 4.41
C LYS A 183 -12.55 3.73 3.28
N ILE A 184 -11.96 3.10 2.27
CA ILE A 184 -12.69 2.43 1.19
C ILE A 184 -12.13 1.03 0.97
N THR A 185 -12.99 0.10 0.56
CA THR A 185 -12.58 -1.25 0.13
C THR A 185 -12.91 -1.39 -1.35
N ILE A 186 -11.99 -1.93 -2.14
CA ILE A 186 -12.11 -2.12 -3.58
C ILE A 186 -11.91 -3.59 -3.91
N ASP A 187 -12.84 -4.19 -4.66
CA ASP A 187 -12.70 -5.57 -5.13
C ASP A 187 -12.05 -5.58 -6.52
N ASN A 188 -10.83 -6.08 -6.58
CA ASN A 188 -10.06 -6.22 -7.81
C ASN A 188 -10.07 -7.68 -8.32
N SER A 189 -11.17 -8.41 -8.12
CA SER A 189 -11.37 -9.74 -8.71
C SER A 189 -11.69 -9.70 -10.21
N GLY A 190 -12.28 -8.59 -10.66
CA GLY A 190 -12.75 -8.40 -12.03
C GLY A 190 -11.75 -7.73 -12.96
N SER A 191 -12.29 -7.00 -13.94
CA SER A 191 -11.48 -6.21 -14.88
C SER A 191 -11.00 -4.91 -14.23
N ILE A 192 -9.84 -4.40 -14.64
CA ILE A 192 -9.34 -3.11 -14.14
C ILE A 192 -10.30 -1.95 -14.41
N THR A 193 -11.10 -2.02 -15.47
CA THR A 193 -12.13 -1.02 -15.80
C THR A 193 -13.22 -1.00 -14.73
N ASP A 194 -13.72 -2.16 -14.31
CA ASP A 194 -14.76 -2.26 -13.28
C ASP A 194 -14.19 -1.84 -11.91
N THR A 195 -12.98 -2.29 -11.58
CA THR A 195 -12.25 -1.91 -10.37
C THR A 195 -12.09 -0.38 -10.28
N MET A 196 -11.71 0.27 -11.38
CA MET A 196 -11.57 1.73 -11.43
C MET A 196 -12.90 2.45 -11.32
N ALA A 197 -13.98 1.94 -11.92
CA ALA A 197 -15.31 2.52 -11.77
C ALA A 197 -15.78 2.47 -10.29
N GLU A 198 -15.53 1.35 -9.60
CA GLU A 198 -15.79 1.23 -8.17
C GLU A 198 -14.93 2.21 -7.35
N PHE A 199 -13.63 2.28 -7.63
CA PHE A 199 -12.72 3.21 -6.97
C PHE A 199 -13.19 4.65 -7.10
N VAL A 200 -13.48 5.12 -8.32
CA VAL A 200 -13.94 6.48 -8.58
C VAL A 200 -15.24 6.78 -7.82
N SER A 201 -16.18 5.84 -7.79
CA SER A 201 -17.42 6.01 -7.03
C SER A 201 -17.19 6.11 -5.52
N LYS A 202 -16.21 5.37 -4.97
CA LYS A 202 -15.95 5.32 -3.53
C LYS A 202 -15.03 6.43 -3.04
N ILE A 203 -14.12 6.93 -3.88
CA ILE A 203 -13.23 8.03 -3.53
C ILE A 203 -13.92 9.40 -3.63
N GLU A 204 -14.98 9.51 -4.43
CA GLU A 204 -15.70 10.78 -4.68
C GLU A 204 -16.01 11.57 -3.40
N PRO A 205 -16.53 10.96 -2.30
CA PRO A 205 -16.82 11.70 -1.07
C PRO A 205 -15.57 12.27 -0.36
N TYR A 206 -14.39 11.71 -0.64
CA TYR A 206 -13.12 12.07 0.01
C TYR A 206 -12.22 12.98 -0.84
N LEU A 207 -12.68 13.37 -2.04
CA LEU A 207 -11.97 14.36 -2.86
C LEU A 207 -11.97 15.72 -2.16
N THR A 208 -10.78 16.31 -2.01
CA THR A 208 -10.57 17.62 -1.38
C THR A 208 -11.12 18.74 -2.25
N GLU A 209 -11.27 19.95 -1.68
CA GLU A 209 -11.63 21.13 -2.48
C GLU A 209 -10.62 21.40 -3.59
N GLU A 210 -9.33 21.16 -3.32
CA GLU A 210 -8.26 21.31 -4.31
C GLU A 210 -8.40 20.28 -5.45
N ASP A 211 -8.72 19.03 -5.14
CA ASP A 211 -8.95 17.98 -6.15
C ASP A 211 -10.16 18.35 -7.03
N ARG A 212 -11.28 18.76 -6.43
CA ARG A 212 -12.50 19.15 -7.15
C ARG A 212 -12.30 20.37 -8.05
N SER A 213 -11.62 21.40 -7.52
CA SER A 213 -11.28 22.61 -8.29
C SER A 213 -10.44 22.29 -9.52
N ARG A 214 -9.46 21.38 -9.38
CA ARG A 214 -8.61 20.91 -10.50
C ARG A 214 -9.42 20.11 -11.53
N MET A 215 -10.33 19.24 -11.10
CA MET A 215 -11.25 18.51 -12.00
C MET A 215 -12.15 19.46 -12.81
N ASP A 216 -12.72 20.47 -12.17
CA ASP A 216 -13.55 21.48 -12.83
C ASP A 216 -12.75 22.31 -13.84
N ALA A 217 -11.49 22.61 -13.53
CA ALA A 217 -10.59 23.29 -14.46
C ALA A 217 -10.23 22.41 -15.67
N LYS A 218 -9.99 21.12 -15.45
CA LYS A 218 -9.70 20.15 -16.51
C LYS A 218 -10.89 19.95 -17.46
N THR A 219 -12.11 19.87 -16.93
CA THR A 219 -13.35 19.70 -17.72
C THR A 219 -13.66 20.91 -18.62
N ARG A 220 -13.16 22.09 -18.26
CA ARG A 220 -13.38 23.34 -19.01
C ARG A 220 -12.39 23.56 -20.17
N ASN A 221 -11.30 22.79 -20.22
CA ASN A 221 -10.24 22.88 -21.23
C ASN A 221 -10.36 21.77 -22.27
#